data_AF-A0A1W6Z7T5-F1
#
_entry.id   AF-A0A1W6Z7T5-F1
#
_cell.length_a   1.000
_cell.length_b   1.000
_cell.length_c   1.000
_cell.angle_alpha   90.00
_cell.angle_beta   90.00
_cell.angle_gamma   90.00
#
_symmetry.space_group_name_H-M   'P 1'
#
loop_
_entity.id
_entity.type
_entity.pdbx_description
1 polymer ?
#
loop_
_entity_poly.entity_id
_entity_poly.type
_entity_poly.pdbx_seq_one_letter_code
_entity_poly.pdbx_strand_id
1 'polypeptide(L)'
;MAPHIHFAQSGWPRWAVYWLLATVAALALSGLFYAYAAWLAARHADVVSIPCVPANDTGHGVQFEFREAGQLPTLIYVPPGQGRHVSMRNCSYVSLSRSKPLMVKWRYEDDPNDIAYDYTYSAVLHVARPDNPAMLLLKFEPQGSIAARYLGNDEVRRMLDGSEPEPSGYRGLN
;
A
#
# COMPACT_ATOMS: atom_id res chain seq x y z
N MET A 1 67.22 -44.70 -27.54
CA MET A 1 65.86 -44.66 -28.13
C MET A 1 65.03 -43.72 -27.28
N ALA A 2 64.69 -42.54 -27.79
CA ALA A 2 63.87 -41.56 -27.07
C ALA A 2 62.39 -41.75 -27.49
N PRO A 3 61.43 -41.80 -26.55
CA PRO A 3 60.02 -41.88 -26.91
C PRO A 3 59.52 -40.51 -27.35
N HIS A 4 58.98 -40.43 -28.57
CA HIS A 4 58.26 -39.25 -29.05
C HIS A 4 56.85 -39.26 -28.47
N ILE A 5 56.58 -38.37 -27.51
CA ILE A 5 55.23 -38.13 -27.00
C ILE A 5 54.52 -37.18 -27.96
N HIS A 6 53.57 -37.69 -28.72
CA HIS A 6 52.66 -36.87 -29.52
C HIS A 6 51.59 -36.28 -28.59
N PHE A 7 51.73 -35.00 -28.24
CA PHE A 7 50.62 -34.25 -27.66
C PHE A 7 49.59 -34.01 -28.76
N ALA A 8 48.46 -34.71 -28.71
CA ALA A 8 47.31 -34.39 -29.54
C ALA A 8 46.85 -32.97 -29.19
N GLN A 9 46.92 -32.05 -30.15
CA GLN A 9 46.28 -30.74 -30.03
C GLN A 9 44.76 -30.97 -29.97
N SER A 10 44.20 -31.09 -28.78
CA SER A 10 42.75 -31.18 -28.56
C SER A 10 42.12 -29.80 -28.74
N GLY A 11 42.10 -29.32 -29.99
CA GLY A 11 41.25 -28.20 -30.38
C GLY A 11 39.79 -28.60 -30.20
N TRP A 12 39.04 -27.83 -29.41
CA TRP A 12 37.63 -28.12 -29.20
C TRP A 12 36.91 -28.11 -30.56
N PRO A 13 36.03 -29.08 -30.83
CA PRO A 13 35.33 -29.11 -32.09
C PRO A 13 34.45 -27.86 -32.20
N ARG A 14 34.34 -27.28 -33.41
CA ARG A 14 33.68 -25.98 -33.64
C ARG A 14 32.25 -25.94 -33.08
N TRP A 15 31.52 -27.06 -33.11
CA TRP A 15 30.18 -27.15 -32.52
C TRP A 15 30.19 -26.90 -31.00
N ALA A 16 31.19 -27.41 -30.28
CA ALA A 16 31.31 -27.21 -28.83
C ALA A 16 31.62 -25.75 -28.49
N VAL A 17 32.41 -25.07 -29.33
CA VAL A 17 32.66 -23.62 -29.21
C VAL A 17 31.38 -22.81 -29.42
N TYR A 18 30.58 -23.14 -30.46
CA TYR A 18 29.29 -22.48 -30.69
C TYR A 18 28.30 -22.71 -29.54
N TRP A 19 28.24 -23.93 -29.00
CA TRP A 19 27.42 -24.22 -27.83
C TRP A 19 27.84 -23.43 -26.59
N LEU A 20 29.15 -23.34 -26.34
CA LEU A 20 29.67 -22.57 -25.20
C LEU A 20 29.34 -21.07 -25.34
N LEU A 21 29.51 -20.50 -26.53
CA LEU A 21 29.10 -19.12 -26.81
C LEU A 21 27.59 -18.91 -26.66
N ALA A 22 26.77 -19.84 -27.15
CA ALA A 22 25.32 -19.77 -27.01
C ALA A 22 24.89 -19.84 -25.54
N THR A 23 25.56 -20.67 -24.73
CA THR A 23 25.26 -20.83 -23.30
C THR A 23 25.64 -19.57 -22.53
N VAL A 24 26.81 -18.99 -22.82
CA VAL A 24 27.25 -17.72 -22.23
C VAL A 24 26.30 -16.57 -22.62
N ALA A 25 25.89 -16.50 -23.90
CA ALA A 25 24.93 -15.51 -24.36
C ALA A 25 23.56 -15.67 -23.68
N ALA A 26 23.08 -16.91 -23.53
CA ALA A 26 21.82 -17.19 -22.84
C ALA A 26 21.87 -16.79 -21.36
N LEU A 27 22.98 -17.06 -20.66
CA LEU A 27 23.18 -16.64 -19.28
C LEU A 27 23.24 -15.12 -19.15
N ALA A 28 23.94 -14.43 -20.06
CA ALA A 28 24.02 -12.98 -20.07
C ALA A 28 22.65 -12.32 -20.31
N LEU A 29 21.88 -12.83 -21.27
CA LEU A 29 20.53 -12.35 -21.55
C LEU A 29 19.57 -12.62 -20.39
N SER A 30 19.67 -13.78 -19.74
CA SER A 30 18.90 -14.10 -18.53
C SER A 30 19.24 -13.15 -17.38
N GLY A 31 20.53 -12.87 -17.15
CA GLY A 31 20.98 -11.91 -16.15
C GLY A 31 20.48 -10.49 -16.41
N LEU A 32 20.54 -10.02 -17.67
CA LEU A 32 20.01 -8.72 -18.08
C LEU A 32 18.50 -8.64 -17.88
N PHE A 33 17.76 -9.69 -18.27
CA PHE A 33 16.32 -9.76 -18.07
C PHE A 33 15.96 -9.71 -16.58
N TYR A 34 16.68 -10.46 -15.74
CA TYR A 34 16.47 -10.45 -14.29
C TYR A 34 16.76 -9.07 -13.69
N ALA A 35 17.85 -8.41 -14.07
CA ALA A 35 18.18 -7.07 -13.60
C ALA A 35 17.13 -6.04 -14.04
N TYR A 36 16.63 -6.14 -15.28
CA TYR A 36 15.56 -5.28 -15.79
C TYR A 36 14.23 -5.51 -15.04
N ALA A 37 13.87 -6.77 -14.80
CA ALA A 37 12.69 -7.11 -14.03
C ALA A 37 12.79 -6.64 -12.57
N ALA A 38 13.95 -6.81 -11.93
CA ALA A 38 14.20 -6.30 -10.58
C ALA A 38 14.13 -4.77 -10.51
N TRP A 39 14.66 -4.09 -11.53
CA TRP A 39 14.59 -2.64 -11.63
C TRP A 39 13.14 -2.15 -11.81
N LEU A 40 12.35 -2.81 -12.66
CA LEU A 40 10.92 -2.53 -12.80
C LEU A 40 10.15 -2.81 -11.49
N ALA A 41 10.42 -3.92 -10.83
CA ALA A 41 9.80 -4.25 -9.55
C ALA A 41 10.11 -3.20 -8.47
N ALA A 42 11.34 -2.70 -8.42
CA ALA A 42 11.74 -1.64 -7.50
C ALA A 42 11.01 -0.31 -7.77
N ARG A 43 10.69 -0.02 -9.05
CA ARG A 43 9.89 1.16 -9.45
C ARG A 43 8.39 1.01 -9.17
N HIS A 44 7.87 -0.22 -9.19
CA HIS A 44 6.45 -0.51 -8.94
C HIS A 44 6.13 -0.84 -7.49
N ALA A 45 7.13 -0.96 -6.61
CA ALA A 45 6.96 -1.16 -5.18
C ALA A 45 6.21 -0.02 -4.46
N ASP A 46 5.96 1.10 -5.15
CA ASP A 46 5.27 2.27 -4.58
C ASP A 46 3.74 2.12 -4.54
N VAL A 47 3.14 1.29 -5.42
CA VAL A 47 1.69 1.08 -5.47
C VAL A 47 1.30 -0.02 -4.49
N VAL A 48 0.82 0.37 -3.31
CA VAL A 48 0.38 -0.55 -2.26
C VAL A 48 -1.03 -0.17 -1.83
N SER A 49 -1.93 -1.16 -1.80
CA SER A 49 -3.21 -1.02 -1.11
C SER A 49 -2.97 -1.10 0.39
N ILE A 50 -3.26 -0.01 1.10
CA ILE A 50 -3.10 0.13 2.54
C ILE A 50 -4.50 0.00 3.16
N PRO A 51 -4.74 -0.96 4.07
CA PRO A 51 -6.02 -1.05 4.76
C PRO A 51 -6.22 0.20 5.63
N CYS A 52 -7.46 0.63 5.79
CA CYS A 52 -7.81 1.76 6.64
C CYS A 52 -8.84 1.42 7.71
N VAL A 53 -8.81 2.20 8.79
CA VAL A 53 -9.76 2.14 9.90
C VAL A 53 -10.35 3.53 10.07
N PRO A 54 -11.59 3.74 9.62
CA PRO A 54 -12.28 4.99 9.86
C PRO A 54 -12.93 4.96 11.26
N ALA A 55 -12.69 6.01 12.02
CA ALA A 55 -13.35 6.33 13.27
C ALA A 55 -14.23 7.56 13.06
N ASN A 56 -15.46 7.49 13.53
CA ASN A 56 -16.45 8.53 13.38
C ASN A 56 -16.92 9.01 14.76
N ASP A 57 -16.35 10.13 15.19
CA ASP A 57 -16.75 10.82 16.42
C ASP A 57 -17.84 11.86 16.14
N THR A 58 -18.35 11.90 14.91
CA THR A 58 -19.43 12.80 14.52
C THR A 58 -20.76 12.19 14.96
N GLY A 59 -21.71 13.02 15.38
CA GLY A 59 -23.05 12.57 15.77
C GLY A 59 -23.91 12.07 14.61
N HIS A 60 -23.34 12.00 13.40
CA HIS A 60 -24.00 11.62 12.14
C HIS A 60 -23.21 10.50 11.46
N GLY A 61 -23.83 9.80 10.53
CA GLY A 61 -23.09 8.96 9.61
C GLY A 61 -22.19 9.81 8.70
N VAL A 62 -21.08 9.22 8.26
CA VAL A 62 -20.13 9.87 7.36
C VAL A 62 -19.93 9.00 6.13
N GLN A 63 -20.14 9.60 4.96
CA GLN A 63 -19.72 9.01 3.70
C GLN A 63 -18.47 9.70 3.19
N PHE A 64 -17.48 8.93 2.76
CA PHE A 64 -16.22 9.47 2.26
C PHE A 64 -15.65 8.67 1.10
N GLU A 65 -14.77 9.31 0.34
CA GLU A 65 -13.95 8.69 -0.68
C GLU A 65 -12.50 9.19 -0.60
N PHE A 66 -11.59 8.32 -1.03
CA PHE A 66 -10.23 8.73 -1.39
C PHE A 66 -10.21 9.16 -2.85
N ARG A 67 -9.66 10.35 -3.12
CA ARG A 67 -9.35 10.74 -4.49
C ARG A 67 -7.85 10.68 -4.72
N GLU A 68 -7.43 9.72 -5.52
CA GLU A 68 -6.10 9.75 -6.12
C GLU A 68 -6.20 9.59 -7.65
N ALA A 69 -5.36 10.33 -8.38
CA ALA A 69 -5.40 10.35 -9.84
C ALA A 69 -5.14 8.95 -10.41
N GLY A 70 -6.14 8.37 -11.10
CA GLY A 70 -6.04 7.05 -11.72
C GLY A 70 -6.69 5.91 -10.92
N GLN A 71 -7.27 6.17 -9.75
CA GLN A 71 -8.04 5.19 -8.97
C GLN A 71 -9.56 5.39 -9.17
N LEU A 72 -10.32 4.29 -9.18
CA LEU A 72 -11.78 4.34 -9.10
C LEU A 72 -12.20 4.84 -7.71
N PRO A 73 -13.10 5.83 -7.61
CA PRO A 73 -13.59 6.31 -6.33
C PRO A 73 -14.30 5.16 -5.59
N THR A 74 -13.85 4.88 -4.38
CA THR A 74 -14.50 3.90 -3.49
C THR A 74 -15.24 4.67 -2.42
N LEU A 75 -16.57 4.65 -2.48
CA LEU A 75 -17.44 5.25 -1.48
C LEU A 75 -17.50 4.34 -0.25
N ILE A 76 -17.26 4.92 0.93
CA ILE A 76 -17.27 4.21 2.21
C ILE A 76 -18.19 4.94 3.17
N TYR A 77 -19.15 4.21 3.76
CA TYR A 77 -20.02 4.69 4.81
C TYR A 77 -19.48 4.30 6.19
N VAL A 78 -19.54 5.24 7.14
CA VAL A 78 -19.12 5.06 8.53
C VAL A 78 -20.26 5.50 9.44
N PRO A 79 -20.89 4.59 10.20
CA PRO A 79 -21.98 4.94 11.11
C PRO A 79 -21.53 5.90 12.22
N PRO A 80 -22.48 6.67 12.80
CA PRO A 80 -22.20 7.56 13.93
C PRO A 80 -21.65 6.77 15.11
N GLY A 81 -20.66 7.33 15.80
CA GLY A 81 -20.03 6.71 16.97
C GLY A 81 -19.18 5.46 16.65
N GLN A 82 -18.86 5.19 15.38
CA GLN A 82 -17.97 4.09 15.04
C GLN A 82 -16.58 4.32 15.63
N GLY A 83 -16.23 3.50 16.62
CA GLY A 83 -14.88 3.46 17.20
C GLY A 83 -13.85 2.73 16.33
N ARG A 84 -12.60 2.74 16.77
CA ARG A 84 -11.43 2.20 16.05
C ARG A 84 -11.38 0.67 15.96
N HIS A 85 -12.29 -0.03 16.63
CA HIS A 85 -12.27 -1.51 16.72
C HIS A 85 -13.19 -2.21 15.71
N VAL A 86 -13.95 -1.46 14.91
CA VAL A 86 -15.01 -2.04 14.04
C VAL A 86 -14.51 -2.25 12.61
N SER A 87 -14.68 -3.50 12.15
CA SER A 87 -14.54 -4.05 10.78
C SER A 87 -13.61 -3.31 9.82
N MET A 88 -12.37 -3.81 9.76
CA MET A 88 -11.35 -3.46 8.75
C MET A 88 -11.69 -3.88 7.32
N ARG A 89 -12.85 -4.52 7.07
CA ARG A 89 -13.06 -5.33 5.87
C ARG A 89 -13.35 -4.54 4.59
N ASN A 90 -13.72 -3.26 4.69
CA ASN A 90 -14.23 -2.50 3.54
C ASN A 90 -13.54 -1.17 3.27
N CYS A 91 -12.43 -0.88 3.98
CA CYS A 91 -11.69 0.37 3.79
C CYS A 91 -10.26 0.05 3.35
N SER A 92 -9.92 0.44 2.13
CA SER A 92 -8.53 0.44 1.67
C SER A 92 -8.26 1.65 0.79
N TYR A 93 -7.02 2.13 0.85
CA TYR A 93 -6.53 3.25 0.07
C TYR A 93 -5.31 2.80 -0.73
N VAL A 94 -5.30 3.09 -2.03
CA VAL A 94 -4.15 2.77 -2.89
C VAL A 94 -3.30 4.02 -3.01
N SER A 95 -2.12 3.98 -2.42
CA SER A 95 -1.13 5.06 -2.56
C SER A 95 -0.30 4.83 -3.82
N LEU A 96 -0.24 5.80 -4.73
CA LEU A 96 0.63 5.71 -5.92
C LEU A 96 2.06 6.20 -5.65
N SER A 97 2.29 6.86 -4.52
CA SER A 97 3.62 7.36 -4.12
C SER A 97 3.64 7.74 -2.64
N ARG A 98 4.78 7.51 -1.99
CA ARG A 98 5.01 7.83 -0.56
C ARG A 98 4.95 9.32 -0.23
N SER A 99 5.23 10.18 -1.22
CA SER A 99 5.28 11.64 -1.03
C SER A 99 4.00 12.35 -1.45
N LYS A 100 3.01 11.62 -1.97
CA LYS A 100 1.75 12.23 -2.37
C LYS A 100 0.85 12.45 -1.15
N PRO A 101 0.23 13.63 -1.02
CA PRO A 101 -0.72 13.87 0.03
C PRO A 101 -1.99 13.05 -0.22
N LEU A 102 -2.64 12.64 0.87
CA LEU A 102 -3.89 11.90 0.82
C LEU A 102 -5.05 12.89 0.66
N MET A 103 -5.80 12.80 -0.44
CA MET A 103 -7.01 13.62 -0.60
C MET A 103 -8.24 12.82 -0.17
N VAL A 104 -8.97 13.37 0.79
CA VAL A 104 -10.23 12.78 1.27
C VAL A 104 -11.35 13.77 1.03
N LYS A 105 -12.46 13.29 0.51
CA LYS A 105 -13.72 14.04 0.43
C LYS A 105 -14.76 13.32 1.25
N TRP A 106 -15.58 14.06 1.99
CA TRP A 106 -16.62 13.48 2.83
C TRP A 106 -17.84 14.38 2.96
N ARG A 107 -18.94 13.77 3.40
CA ARG A 107 -20.20 14.42 3.74
C ARG A 107 -20.82 13.73 4.95
N TYR A 108 -21.67 14.46 5.66
CA TYR A 108 -22.56 13.87 6.65
C TYR A 108 -23.73 13.23 5.91
N GLU A 109 -24.01 11.98 6.22
CA GLU A 109 -25.10 11.22 5.63
C GLU A 109 -25.55 10.17 6.65
N ASP A 110 -26.83 10.13 6.96
CA ASP A 110 -27.41 9.21 7.94
C ASP A 110 -28.08 8.00 7.26
N ASP A 111 -28.32 8.05 5.95
CA ASP A 111 -28.78 6.89 5.15
C ASP A 111 -27.59 6.14 4.52
N PRO A 112 -27.29 4.90 4.96
CA PRO A 112 -26.22 4.09 4.38
C PRO A 112 -26.48 3.66 2.93
N ASN A 113 -27.71 3.79 2.41
CA ASN A 113 -28.07 3.40 1.04
C ASN A 113 -27.95 4.54 0.04
N ASP A 114 -27.74 5.78 0.48
CA ASP A 114 -27.54 6.90 -0.44
C ASP A 114 -26.16 6.80 -1.10
N ILE A 115 -26.11 6.90 -2.43
CA ILE A 115 -24.89 6.77 -3.24
C ILE A 115 -24.64 8.08 -4.00
N ALA A 116 -24.74 9.20 -3.30
CA ALA A 116 -24.41 10.50 -3.85
C ALA A 116 -22.93 10.85 -3.64
N TYR A 117 -22.35 11.48 -4.66
CA TYR A 117 -20.93 11.88 -4.71
C TYR A 117 -20.76 13.40 -4.48
N ASP A 118 -21.76 14.04 -3.87
CA ASP A 118 -21.80 15.45 -3.55
C ASP A 118 -21.15 15.73 -2.19
N TYR A 119 -19.83 15.75 -2.18
CA TYR A 119 -19.08 15.97 -0.94
C TYR A 119 -19.09 17.44 -0.51
N THR A 120 -19.65 17.69 0.67
CA THR A 120 -19.62 19.02 1.33
C THR A 120 -18.21 19.41 1.74
N TYR A 121 -17.39 18.44 2.15
CA TYR A 121 -16.07 18.68 2.73
C TYR A 121 -14.96 18.00 1.93
N SER A 122 -13.77 18.61 1.98
CA SER A 122 -12.56 18.03 1.40
C SER A 122 -11.33 18.44 2.19
N ALA A 123 -10.36 17.54 2.28
CA ALA A 123 -9.09 17.78 2.94
C ALA A 123 -7.95 17.15 2.16
N VAL A 124 -6.80 17.81 2.23
CA VAL A 124 -5.52 17.31 1.73
C VAL A 124 -4.63 17.02 2.94
N LEU A 125 -4.52 15.73 3.27
CA LEU A 125 -3.83 15.25 4.45
C LEU A 125 -2.36 14.96 4.11
N HIS A 126 -1.47 15.77 4.67
CA HIS A 126 -0.04 15.66 4.49
C HIS A 126 0.55 14.70 5.52
N VAL A 127 0.25 13.41 5.38
CA VAL A 127 0.77 12.36 6.24
C VAL A 127 1.96 11.70 5.56
N ALA A 128 3.16 11.82 6.13
CA ALA A 128 4.33 11.15 5.58
C ALA A 128 4.15 9.63 5.71
N ARG A 129 4.15 8.92 4.58
CA ARG A 129 4.02 7.46 4.56
C ARG A 129 5.34 6.83 5.05
N PRO A 130 5.33 6.01 6.11
CA PRO A 130 6.52 5.27 6.54
C PRO A 130 6.85 4.15 5.54
N ASP A 131 8.04 3.56 5.64
CA ASP A 131 8.50 2.50 4.71
C ASP A 131 7.56 1.28 4.68
N ASN A 132 6.98 0.92 5.82
CA ASN A 132 6.11 -0.24 5.96
C ASN A 132 4.91 0.08 6.87
N PRO A 133 3.87 0.77 6.35
CA PRO A 133 2.66 1.03 7.11
C PRO A 133 1.80 -0.23 7.16
N ALA A 134 1.36 -0.59 8.37
CA ALA A 134 0.44 -1.70 8.55
C ALA A 134 -1.00 -1.29 8.24
N MET A 135 -1.37 -0.05 8.54
CA MET A 135 -2.75 0.46 8.40
C MET A 135 -2.81 1.99 8.44
N LEU A 136 -3.84 2.59 7.83
CA LEU A 136 -4.17 4.01 7.92
C LEU A 136 -5.35 4.24 8.87
N LEU A 137 -5.15 5.00 9.94
CA LEU A 137 -6.23 5.46 10.80
C LEU A 137 -6.76 6.79 10.29
N LEU A 138 -8.08 6.87 10.11
CA LEU A 138 -8.81 8.10 9.75
C LEU A 138 -9.81 8.42 10.84
N LYS A 139 -9.86 9.70 11.25
CA LYS A 139 -10.76 10.17 12.29
C LYS A 139 -11.56 11.36 11.79
N PHE A 140 -12.88 11.24 11.77
CA PHE A 140 -13.81 12.33 11.49
C PHE A 140 -14.23 13.00 12.79
N GLU A 141 -14.14 14.33 12.84
CA GLU A 141 -14.39 15.12 14.04
C GLU A 141 -15.65 16.00 13.90
N PRO A 142 -16.36 16.31 15.01
CA PRO A 142 -17.62 17.06 14.98
C PRO A 142 -17.54 18.43 14.30
N GLN A 143 -16.38 19.09 14.35
CA GLN A 143 -16.16 20.41 13.76
C GLN A 143 -15.94 20.40 12.23
N GLY A 144 -16.17 19.28 11.56
CA GLY A 144 -15.93 19.16 10.12
C GLY A 144 -14.44 19.11 9.76
N SER A 145 -13.60 18.59 10.66
CA SER A 145 -12.21 18.26 10.38
C SER A 145 -12.01 16.76 10.27
N ILE A 146 -10.95 16.38 9.56
CA ILE A 146 -10.49 15.00 9.47
C ILE A 146 -9.01 14.94 9.86
N ALA A 147 -8.66 13.95 10.67
CA ALA A 147 -7.29 13.65 11.05
C ALA A 147 -6.90 12.27 10.51
N ALA A 148 -5.63 12.12 10.14
CA ALA A 148 -5.10 10.88 9.60
C ALA A 148 -3.72 10.57 10.17
N ARG A 149 -3.45 9.30 10.47
CA ARG A 149 -2.11 8.81 10.82
C ARG A 149 -1.92 7.37 10.35
N TYR A 150 -0.70 6.99 9.99
CA TYR A 150 -0.36 5.59 9.78
C TYR A 150 -0.09 4.91 11.12
N LEU A 151 -0.51 3.64 11.21
CA LEU A 151 -0.26 2.76 12.34
C LEU A 151 0.90 1.82 12.01
N GLY A 152 1.78 1.62 12.99
CA GLY A 152 2.81 0.58 12.93
C GLY A 152 2.25 -0.82 13.21
N ASN A 153 3.06 -1.86 12.95
CA ASN A 153 2.67 -3.26 13.18
C ASN A 153 2.23 -3.53 14.63
N ASP A 154 2.93 -2.97 15.61
CA ASP A 154 2.63 -3.19 17.04
C ASP A 154 1.33 -2.52 17.47
N GLU A 155 1.00 -1.34 16.92
CA GLU A 155 -0.28 -0.67 17.14
C GLU A 155 -1.43 -1.45 16.49
N VAL A 156 -1.26 -1.87 15.23
CA VAL A 156 -2.28 -2.69 14.56
C VAL A 156 -2.57 -3.96 15.35
N ARG A 157 -1.53 -4.63 15.86
CA ARG A 157 -1.70 -5.80 16.71
C ARG A 157 -2.46 -5.48 17.99
N ARG A 158 -2.13 -4.38 18.69
CA ARG A 158 -2.87 -3.95 19.89
C ARG A 158 -4.32 -3.57 19.62
N MET A 159 -4.61 -2.92 18.49
CA MET A 159 -5.98 -2.62 18.07
C MET A 159 -6.79 -3.89 17.78
N LEU A 160 -6.19 -4.85 17.08
CA LEU A 160 -6.78 -6.16 16.78
C LEU A 160 -7.03 -6.98 18.05
N ASP A 161 -6.08 -6.95 18.98
CA ASP A 161 -6.14 -7.65 20.25
C ASP A 161 -7.06 -6.93 21.28
N GLY A 162 -7.62 -5.77 20.92
CA GLY A 162 -8.48 -4.96 21.80
C GLY A 162 -7.76 -4.38 23.04
N SER A 163 -6.43 -4.41 23.02
CA SER A 163 -5.55 -3.99 24.14
C SER A 163 -5.01 -2.57 23.97
N GLU A 164 -5.30 -1.91 22.84
CA GLU A 164 -4.99 -0.50 22.65
C GLU A 164 -5.86 0.34 23.60
N PRO A 165 -5.26 1.12 24.51
CA PRO A 165 -6.03 2.01 25.36
C PRO A 165 -6.77 3.01 24.48
N GLU A 166 -8.08 3.16 24.68
CA GLU A 166 -8.84 4.30 24.14
C GLU A 166 -8.06 5.58 24.47
N PRO A 167 -7.67 6.38 23.47
CA PRO A 167 -6.94 7.60 23.76
C PRO A 167 -7.78 8.49 24.67
N SER A 168 -7.11 9.13 25.63
CA SER A 168 -7.70 10.14 26.51
C SER A 168 -8.37 11.22 25.65
N GLY A 169 -9.69 11.16 25.55
CA GLY A 169 -10.49 11.87 24.56
C GLY A 169 -11.82 11.17 24.26
N TYR A 170 -11.92 9.85 24.50
CA TYR A 170 -13.17 9.08 24.38
C TYR A 170 -13.98 8.94 25.69
N ARG A 171 -13.36 9.22 26.85
CA ARG A 171 -14.05 9.31 28.15
C ARG A 171 -14.20 10.76 28.57
N GLY A 172 -15.37 11.36 28.35
CA GLY A 172 -15.67 12.64 28.96
C GLY A 172 -16.83 13.41 28.38
N LEU A 173 -18.01 12.79 28.23
CA LEU A 173 -19.30 13.50 28.20
C LEU A 173 -20.35 12.60 28.84
N ASN A 174 -20.40 12.62 30.17
CA ASN A 174 -21.69 12.60 30.87
C ASN A 174 -22.27 14.00 30.79
#